data_AF-A0A1V3X4J6-F1
#
_entry.id   AF-A0A1V3X4J6-F1
#
_cell.length_a   1.000
_cell.length_b   1.000
_cell.length_c   1.000
_cell.angle_alpha   90.00
_cell.angle_beta   90.00
_cell.angle_gamma   90.00
#
_symmetry.space_group_name_H-M   'P 1'
#
loop_
_entity.id
_entity.type
_entity.pdbx_description
1 polymer ?
#
loop_
_entity_poly.entity_id
_entity_poly.type
_entity_poly.pdbx_seq_one_letter_code
_entity_poly.pdbx_strand_id
1 'polypeptide(L)'
;MRDQNTFAQKLRQKRLMTLIHLWLVHRFKADAVYYVTPTEDNQYQTSKMKSHGIFSEVNQDVGEIIVAEVNKPRIEELLTADRVALRQLITKEG
;
A
#
# COMPACT_ATOMS: atom_id res chain seq x y z
N MET A 1 2.07 -3.87 11.08
CA MET A 1 3.01 -4.58 10.19
C MET A 1 4.35 -4.65 10.89
N ARG A 2 4.89 -5.87 11.07
CA ARG A 2 6.24 -6.07 11.62
C ARG A 2 7.26 -6.38 10.53
N ASP A 3 6.82 -7.08 9.49
CA ASP A 3 7.65 -7.40 8.33
C ASP A 3 6.78 -7.52 7.07
N GLN A 4 7.33 -7.18 5.91
CA GLN A 4 6.69 -7.34 4.61
C GLN A 4 7.74 -7.48 3.51
N ASN A 5 7.67 -8.56 2.74
CA ASN A 5 8.68 -8.90 1.75
C ASN A 5 8.10 -9.35 0.41
N THR A 6 8.84 -9.09 -0.66
CA THR A 6 8.65 -9.75 -1.96
C THR A 6 9.93 -10.49 -2.30
N PHE A 7 10.02 -11.73 -1.80
CA PHE A 7 11.24 -12.55 -1.87
C PHE A 7 11.68 -12.81 -3.32
N ALA A 8 10.76 -13.28 -4.17
CA ALA A 8 11.06 -13.58 -5.55
C ALA A 8 11.36 -12.29 -6.34
N GLN A 9 12.61 -12.13 -6.78
CA GLN A 9 13.07 -10.92 -7.49
C GLN A 9 12.24 -10.63 -8.75
N LYS A 10 11.82 -11.66 -9.49
CA LYS A 10 10.95 -11.54 -10.68
C LYS A 10 9.58 -10.89 -10.40
N LEU A 11 9.16 -10.83 -9.13
CA LEU A 11 7.89 -10.24 -8.70
C LEU A 11 8.05 -8.81 -8.14
N ARG A 12 9.28 -8.34 -7.94
CA ARG A 12 9.55 -6.97 -7.47
C ARG A 12 9.21 -5.93 -8.55
N GLN A 13 8.98 -4.69 -8.15
CA GLN A 13 8.67 -3.56 -9.05
C GLN A 13 7.42 -3.74 -9.95
N LYS A 14 6.55 -4.71 -9.59
CA LYS A 14 5.30 -5.03 -10.28
C LYS A 14 4.04 -4.68 -9.46
N ARG A 15 4.17 -3.77 -8.49
CA ARG A 15 3.07 -3.33 -7.60
C ARG A 15 2.41 -4.46 -6.78
N LEU A 16 3.06 -5.62 -6.64
CA LEU A 16 2.52 -6.78 -5.90
C LEU A 16 2.18 -6.43 -4.45
N MET A 17 3.09 -5.74 -3.74
CA MET A 17 2.84 -5.36 -2.35
C MET A 17 1.67 -4.37 -2.22
N THR A 18 1.46 -3.51 -3.22
CA THR A 18 0.32 -2.60 -3.30
C THR A 18 -1.00 -3.37 -3.40
N LEU A 19 -1.07 -4.42 -4.23
CA LEU A 19 -2.28 -5.25 -4.35
C LEU A 19 -2.57 -6.04 -3.07
N ILE A 20 -1.53 -6.55 -2.41
CA ILE A 20 -1.68 -7.22 -1.11
C ILE A 20 -2.26 -6.24 -0.08
N HIS A 21 -1.75 -5.01 -0.01
CA HIS A 21 -2.25 -3.99 0.92
C HIS A 21 -3.68 -3.55 0.59
N LEU A 22 -4.03 -3.39 -0.70
CA LEU A 22 -5.41 -3.12 -1.12
C LEU A 22 -6.38 -4.17 -0.55
N TRP A 23 -6.02 -5.45 -0.70
CA TRP A 23 -6.85 -6.54 -0.18
C TRP A 23 -6.90 -6.54 1.36
N LEU A 24 -5.76 -6.39 2.04
CA LEU A 24 -5.69 -6.37 3.50
C LEU A 24 -6.53 -5.22 4.11
N VAL A 25 -6.35 -4.01 3.58
CA VAL A 25 -7.12 -2.83 4.00
C VAL A 25 -8.62 -3.07 3.82
N HIS A 26 -9.03 -3.59 2.66
CA HIS A 26 -10.42 -3.91 2.41
C HIS A 26 -10.97 -5.01 3.34
N ARG A 27 -10.18 -6.06 3.57
CA ARG A 27 -10.56 -7.24 4.36
C ARG A 27 -10.74 -6.91 5.83
N PHE A 28 -9.89 -6.04 6.38
CA PHE A 28 -9.92 -5.67 7.79
C PHE A 28 -10.62 -4.33 8.06
N LYS A 29 -11.07 -3.63 7.01
CA LYS A 29 -11.66 -2.28 7.12
C LYS A 29 -10.73 -1.33 7.88
N ALA A 30 -9.43 -1.43 7.60
CA ALA A 30 -8.41 -0.67 8.31
C ALA A 30 -8.48 0.82 7.96
N ASP A 31 -8.37 1.68 8.97
CA ASP A 31 -8.23 3.14 8.79
C ASP A 31 -6.78 3.56 8.61
N ALA A 32 -5.84 2.82 9.19
CA ALA A 32 -4.41 3.06 9.10
C ALA A 32 -3.61 1.75 9.20
N VAL A 33 -2.37 1.78 8.73
CA VAL A 33 -1.38 0.70 8.86
C VAL A 33 -0.15 1.23 9.59
N TYR A 34 0.17 0.63 10.73
CA TYR A 34 1.33 0.96 11.55
C TYR A 34 2.46 -0.01 11.24
N TYR A 35 3.63 0.50 10.87
CA TYR A 35 4.86 -0.28 10.71
C TYR A 35 5.73 -0.03 11.93
N VAL A 36 5.94 -1.08 12.73
CA VAL A 36 6.73 -1.02 13.96
C VAL A 36 8.16 -1.43 13.60
N THR A 37 9.16 -0.68 14.07
CA THR A 37 10.59 -0.87 13.77
C THR A 37 10.85 -1.02 12.26
N PRO A 38 10.49 -0.01 11.45
CA PRO A 38 10.51 -0.10 9.99
C PRO A 38 11.95 -0.13 9.46
N THR A 39 12.18 -1.01 8.49
CA THR A 39 13.40 -1.00 7.68
C THR A 39 13.32 0.05 6.56
N GLU A 40 14.43 0.32 5.88
CA GLU A 40 14.44 1.17 4.68
C GLU A 40 13.47 0.66 3.60
N ASP A 41 13.31 -0.67 3.47
CA ASP A 41 12.35 -1.27 2.56
C ASP A 41 10.91 -0.92 2.92
N ASN A 42 10.58 -0.83 4.22
CA ASN A 42 9.27 -0.36 4.64
C ASN A 42 9.04 1.09 4.24
N GLN A 43 10.03 1.97 4.45
CA GLN A 43 9.96 3.38 4.05
C GLN A 43 9.75 3.54 2.54
N TYR A 44 10.52 2.79 1.74
CA TYR A 44 10.39 2.80 0.29
C TYR A 44 8.99 2.33 -0.15
N GLN A 45 8.50 1.24 0.41
CA GLN A 45 7.22 0.67 0.03
C GLN A 45 6.03 1.53 0.44
N THR A 46 6.01 2.10 1.65
CA THR A 46 4.92 3.00 2.08
C THR A 46 4.89 4.26 1.23
N SER A 47 6.05 4.83 0.89
CA SER A 47 6.16 5.95 -0.06
C SER A 47 5.61 5.59 -1.45
N LYS A 48 5.97 4.41 -1.98
CA LYS A 48 5.40 3.91 -3.24
C LYS A 48 3.88 3.71 -3.14
N MET A 49 3.39 3.12 -2.06
CA MET A 49 1.95 2.89 -1.86
C MET A 49 1.17 4.19 -1.69
N LYS A 50 1.78 5.24 -1.12
CA LYS A 50 1.24 6.61 -1.15
C LYS A 50 1.11 7.12 -2.58
N SER A 51 2.16 6.98 -3.41
CA SER A 51 2.11 7.39 -4.82
C SER A 51 1.08 6.62 -5.66
N HIS A 52 0.76 5.38 -5.27
CA HIS A 52 -0.29 4.58 -5.91
C HIS A 52 -1.70 4.88 -5.35
N GLY A 53 -1.79 5.73 -4.33
CA GLY A 53 -3.03 6.15 -3.69
C GLY A 53 -3.62 5.15 -2.70
N ILE A 54 -2.87 4.13 -2.24
CA ILE A 54 -3.35 3.26 -1.14
C ILE A 54 -3.39 4.05 0.17
N PHE A 55 -2.39 4.90 0.38
CA PHE A 55 -2.30 5.76 1.53
C PHE A 55 -2.48 7.22 1.14
N SER A 56 -3.25 7.98 1.91
CA SER A 56 -3.37 9.44 1.79
C SER A 56 -2.13 10.10 2.37
N GLU A 57 -1.70 9.62 3.54
CA GLU A 57 -0.56 10.12 4.27
C GLU A 57 0.32 8.99 4.78
N VAL A 58 1.61 9.31 4.91
CA VAL A 58 2.62 8.43 5.48
C VAL A 58 3.50 9.32 6.34
N ASN A 59 3.32 9.21 7.65
CA ASN A 59 4.01 10.02 8.65
C ASN A 59 5.02 9.14 9.40
N GLN A 60 6.18 9.69 9.71
CA GLN A 60 7.17 9.06 10.59
C GLN A 60 7.04 9.70 11.96
N ASP A 61 6.50 8.94 12.92
CA ASP A 61 6.32 9.40 14.29
C ASP A 61 7.61 9.22 15.11
N VAL A 62 7.69 10.00 16.19
CA VAL A 62 8.76 9.89 17.20
C VAL A 62 8.69 8.49 17.83
N GLY A 63 9.74 7.68 17.64
CA GLY A 63 9.83 6.31 18.16
C GLY A 63 9.95 5.20 17.11
N GLU A 64 10.39 5.52 15.87
CA GLU A 64 10.59 4.54 14.79
C GLU A 64 9.31 3.79 14.41
N ILE A 65 8.21 4.52 14.23
CA ILE A 65 6.96 3.96 13.69
C ILE A 65 6.57 4.75 12.44
N ILE A 66 6.23 4.04 11.37
CA ILE A 66 5.54 4.65 10.22
C ILE A 66 4.05 4.46 10.41
N VAL A 67 3.31 5.55 10.37
CA VAL A 67 1.85 5.56 10.34
C VAL A 67 1.41 5.89 8.92
N ALA A 68 0.69 4.96 8.28
CA ALA A 68 0.18 5.13 6.92
C ALA A 68 -1.35 5.16 6.94
N GLU A 69 -1.94 6.32 6.67
CA GLU A 69 -3.39 6.53 6.67
C GLU A 69 -4.01 6.04 5.38
N VAL A 70 -5.13 5.32 5.46
CA VAL A 70 -5.79 4.74 4.29
C VAL A 70 -6.56 5.79 3.51
N ASN A 71 -6.32 5.86 2.20
CA ASN A 71 -7.11 6.69 1.29
C ASN A 71 -8.43 5.98 0.90
N LYS A 72 -9.45 6.06 1.77
CA LYS A 72 -10.73 5.36 1.57
C LYS A 72 -11.39 5.60 0.20
N PRO A 73 -11.49 6.85 -0.31
CA PRO A 73 -12.05 7.09 -1.64
C PRO A 73 -11.33 6.31 -2.75
N ARG A 74 -9.99 6.28 -2.71
CA ARG A 74 -9.20 5.53 -3.70
C ARG A 74 -9.34 4.03 -3.54
N ILE A 75 -9.46 3.52 -2.31
CA ILE A 75 -9.71 2.09 -2.07
C ILE A 75 -11.07 1.69 -2.67
N GLU A 76 -12.12 2.49 -2.48
CA GLU A 76 -13.44 2.24 -3.05
C GLU A 76 -13.40 2.23 -4.58
N GLU A 77 -12.74 3.22 -5.19
CA GLU A 77 -12.54 3.29 -6.65
C GLU A 77 -11.84 2.02 -7.19
N LEU A 78 -10.75 1.59 -6.55
CA LEU A 78 -9.99 0.39 -6.95
C LEU A 78 -10.78 -0.91 -6.76
N LEU A 79 -11.84 -0.91 -5.97
CA LEU A 79 -12.71 -2.07 -5.73
C LEU A 79 -13.98 -2.07 -6.59
N THR A 80 -14.19 -1.05 -7.42
CA THR A 80 -15.31 -0.98 -8.36
C THR A 80 -15.39 -2.26 -9.19
N ALA A 81 -16.62 -2.77 -9.37
CA ALA A 81 -16.86 -4.06 -10.01
C ALA A 81 -16.37 -4.13 -11.48
N ASP A 82 -16.32 -2.98 -12.18
CA ASP A 82 -15.81 -2.90 -13.55
C ASP A 82 -14.28 -3.16 -13.65
N ARG A 83 -13.57 -3.04 -12.52
CA ARG A 83 -12.12 -3.15 -12.35
C ARG A 83 -11.31 -2.23 -13.26
N VAL A 84 -11.86 -1.10 -13.71
CA VAL A 84 -11.16 -0.19 -14.63
C VAL A 84 -9.95 0.43 -13.95
N ALA A 85 -10.14 1.10 -12.81
CA ALA A 85 -9.05 1.72 -12.04
C ALA A 85 -8.02 0.69 -11.55
N LEU A 86 -8.49 -0.50 -11.12
CA LEU A 86 -7.62 -1.59 -10.72
C LEU A 86 -6.73 -2.07 -11.87
N ARG A 87 -7.28 -2.23 -13.08
CA ARG A 87 -6.48 -2.63 -14.25
C ARG A 87 -5.43 -1.57 -14.57
N GLN A 88 -5.79 -0.29 -14.62
CA GLN A 88 -4.84 0.80 -14.84
C GLN A 88 -3.71 0.81 -13.80
N LEU A 89 -4.03 0.55 -12.53
CA LEU A 89 -3.03 0.38 -11.48
C LEU A 89 -2.11 -0.81 -11.75
N ILE A 90 -2.61 -1.93 -12.27
CA ILE A 90 -1.79 -3.12 -12.56
C ILE A 90 -0.92 -2.91 -13.81
N THR A 91 -1.49 -2.33 -14.87
CA THR A 91 -0.85 -2.13 -16.18
C THR A 91 0.06 -0.90 -16.22
N LYS A 92 -0.04 0.00 -15.21
CA LYS A 92 0.70 1.27 -15.12
C LYS A 92 0.23 2.30 -16.18
N GLU A 93 -1.06 2.28 -16.50
CA GLU A 93 -1.68 3.14 -17.52
C GLU A 93 -2.36 4.40 -16.93
N GLY A 94 -1.79 4.95 -15.86
CA GLY A 94 -2.30 6.15 -15.18
C GLY A 94 -1.26 6.77 -14.27
#